data_AF-A0A061N7Z3-F1
#
_entry.id   AF-A0A061N7Z3-F1
#
_cell.length_a   1.000
_cell.length_b   1.000
_cell.length_c   1.000
_cell.angle_alpha   90.00
_cell.angle_beta   90.00
_cell.angle_gamma   90.00
#
_symmetry.space_group_name_H-M   'P 1'
#
loop_
_entity.id
_entity.type
_entity.pdbx_description
1 polymer ?
#
loop_
_entity_poly.entity_id
_entity_poly.type
_entity_poly.pdbx_seq_one_letter_code
_entity_poly.pdbx_strand_id
1 'polypeptide(L)'
;MKLFWGVLSSVGIIILFGWSLIEFYQFIQLIASQGLNPPWSASLNLLPFLLFSLFSLITFMIYKKKNKSLLFPAEIEENDEREQFITSKATRFAYISIFYSFPFITILMLLYPFISESFPYYPIVIMLIFPISQILVYAVAWQRAYTS
;
A
#
# COMPACT_ATOMS: atom_id res chain seq x y z
N MET A 1 3.74 12.91 16.72
CA MET A 1 4.34 11.56 16.76
C MET A 1 3.39 10.46 16.27
N LYS A 2 2.11 10.42 16.69
CA LYS A 2 1.15 9.38 16.26
C LYS A 2 0.98 9.28 14.73
N LEU A 3 0.78 10.41 14.05
CA LEU A 3 0.63 10.44 12.58
C LEU A 3 1.84 9.85 11.85
N PHE A 4 3.06 10.26 12.23
CA PHE A 4 4.28 9.78 11.58
C PHE A 4 4.42 8.25 11.67
N TRP A 5 4.17 7.68 12.86
CA TRP A 5 4.22 6.23 13.05
C TRP A 5 3.11 5.47 12.32
N GLY A 6 1.91 6.04 12.21
CA GLY A 6 0.82 5.48 11.42
C GLY A 6 1.17 5.46 9.93
N VAL A 7 1.57 6.60 9.38
CA VAL A 7 1.99 6.71 7.97
C VAL A 7 3.13 5.75 7.65
N LEU A 8 4.13 5.66 8.54
CA LEU A 8 5.26 4.75 8.36
C LEU A 8 4.83 3.28 8.38
N SER A 9 3.92 2.87 9.27
CA SER A 9 3.44 1.50 9.33
C SER A 9 2.58 1.15 8.12
N SER A 10 1.69 2.06 7.70
CA SER A 10 0.86 1.89 6.49
C SER A 10 1.70 1.77 5.21
N VAL A 11 2.71 2.64 5.04
CA VAL A 11 3.65 2.55 3.91
C VAL A 11 4.48 1.26 3.98
N GLY A 12 4.95 0.87 5.17
CA GLY A 12 5.68 -0.38 5.38
C GLY A 12 4.86 -1.62 5.00
N ILE A 13 3.57 -1.65 5.36
CA ILE A 13 2.64 -2.72 4.97
C ILE A 13 2.50 -2.79 3.45
N ILE A 14 2.34 -1.65 2.77
CA ILE A 14 2.22 -1.60 1.30
C ILE A 14 3.49 -2.09 0.61
N ILE A 15 4.67 -1.73 1.12
CA ILE A 15 5.96 -2.18 0.56
C ILE A 15 6.11 -3.70 0.71
N LEU A 16 5.82 -4.24 1.90
CA LEU A 16 5.88 -5.69 2.14
C LEU A 16 4.86 -6.46 1.29
N PHE A 17 3.64 -5.92 1.16
CA PHE A 17 2.63 -6.47 0.27
C PHE A 17 3.10 -6.48 -1.18
N GLY A 18 3.69 -5.37 -1.64
CA GLY A 18 4.25 -5.26 -2.98
C GLY A 18 5.34 -6.28 -3.26
N TRP A 19 6.28 -6.43 -2.32
CA TRP A 19 7.33 -7.44 -2.44
C TRP A 19 6.74 -8.86 -2.50
N SER A 20 5.75 -9.16 -1.65
CA SER A 20 5.04 -10.44 -1.71
C SER A 20 4.40 -10.69 -3.07
N LEU A 21 3.74 -9.69 -3.66
CA LEU A 21 3.12 -9.82 -4.98
C LEU A 21 4.16 -10.04 -6.09
N ILE A 22 5.34 -9.43 -5.99
CA ILE A 22 6.43 -9.63 -6.96
C ILE A 22 6.91 -11.09 -6.93
N GLU A 23 7.12 -11.68 -5.75
CA GLU A 23 7.52 -13.09 -5.63
C GLU A 23 6.44 -14.03 -6.21
N PHE A 24 5.17 -13.79 -5.90
CA PHE A 24 4.06 -14.56 -6.48
C PHE A 24 4.01 -14.41 -7.99
N TYR A 25 4.19 -13.20 -8.52
CA TYR A 25 4.21 -12.95 -9.95
C TYR A 25 5.34 -13.72 -10.64
N GLN A 26 6.55 -13.66 -10.10
CA GLN A 26 7.71 -14.38 -10.64
C GLN A 26 7.51 -15.89 -10.62
N PHE A 27 6.94 -16.42 -9.54
CA PHE A 27 6.59 -17.84 -9.42
C PHE A 27 5.57 -18.27 -10.48
N ILE A 28 4.50 -17.49 -10.69
CA ILE A 28 3.49 -17.77 -11.72
C ILE A 28 4.10 -17.70 -13.12
N GLN A 29 4.96 -16.71 -13.39
CA GLN A 29 5.68 -16.60 -14.66
C GLN A 29 6.56 -17.83 -14.92
N LEU A 30 7.28 -18.30 -13.91
CA LEU A 30 8.13 -19.47 -14.01
C LEU A 30 7.31 -20.74 -14.30
N ILE A 31 6.20 -20.95 -13.60
CA ILE A 31 5.26 -22.05 -13.90
C ILE A 31 4.72 -21.95 -15.33
N ALA A 32 4.27 -20.75 -15.73
CA ALA A 32 3.74 -20.53 -17.07
C ALA A 32 4.77 -20.83 -18.17
N SER A 33 6.05 -20.52 -17.92
CA SER A 33 7.13 -20.77 -18.88
C SER A 33 7.51 -22.25 -19.04
N GLN A 34 7.26 -23.09 -18.04
CA GLN A 34 7.62 -24.51 -18.07
C GLN A 34 6.66 -25.38 -18.91
N GLY A 35 5.49 -24.84 -19.29
CA GLY A 35 4.50 -25.57 -20.08
C GLY A 35 4.01 -26.87 -19.40
N LEU A 36 3.49 -27.81 -20.18
CA LEU A 36 2.88 -29.05 -19.66
C LEU A 36 3.87 -30.22 -19.48
N ASN A 37 5.17 -30.01 -19.73
CA ASN A 37 6.14 -31.10 -19.79
C ASN A 37 6.91 -31.26 -18.46
N PRO A 38 6.72 -32.36 -17.72
CA PRO A 38 7.45 -32.63 -16.49
C PRO A 38 8.94 -32.96 -16.75
N PRO A 39 9.83 -32.79 -15.75
CA PRO A 39 9.54 -32.43 -14.36
C PRO A 39 9.47 -30.91 -14.15
N TRP A 40 8.39 -30.45 -13.50
CA TRP A 40 8.28 -29.07 -13.05
C TRP A 40 9.04 -28.87 -11.75
N SER A 41 9.92 -27.89 -11.71
CA SER A 41 10.58 -27.44 -10.48
C SER A 41 10.41 -25.94 -10.37
N ALA A 42 9.61 -25.51 -9.39
CA ALA A 42 9.37 -24.11 -9.09
C ALA A 42 9.54 -23.90 -7.59
N SER A 43 10.38 -22.96 -7.20
CA SER A 43 10.53 -22.51 -5.82
C SER A 43 9.80 -21.18 -5.64
N LEU A 44 8.98 -21.10 -4.58
CA LEU A 44 8.34 -19.86 -4.18
C LEU A 44 8.99 -19.38 -2.89
N ASN A 45 9.49 -18.15 -2.90
CA ASN A 45 9.97 -17.51 -1.70
C ASN A 45 8.78 -16.93 -0.90
N LEU A 46 8.37 -17.63 0.15
CA LEU A 46 7.27 -17.20 1.03
C LEU A 46 7.69 -16.16 2.08
N LEU A 47 8.98 -15.84 2.19
CA LEU A 47 9.48 -14.93 3.22
C LEU A 47 8.77 -13.56 3.20
N PRO A 48 8.61 -12.87 2.04
CA PRO A 48 7.97 -11.55 2.04
C PRO A 48 6.49 -11.62 2.43
N PHE A 49 5.80 -12.69 2.06
CA PHE A 49 4.41 -12.93 2.46
C PHE A 49 4.28 -13.14 3.98
N LEU A 50 5.18 -13.92 4.56
CA LEU A 50 5.21 -14.15 6.01
C LEU A 50 5.50 -12.85 6.78
N LEU A 51 6.46 -12.04 6.30
CA LEU A 51 6.77 -10.74 6.89
C LEU A 51 5.59 -9.78 6.79
N PHE A 52 4.95 -9.68 5.62
CA PHE A 52 3.73 -8.90 5.41
C PHE A 52 2.62 -9.32 6.40
N SER A 53 2.34 -10.61 6.48
CA SER A 53 1.28 -11.16 7.33
C SER A 53 1.56 -10.90 8.81
N LEU A 54 2.79 -11.16 9.27
CA LEU A 54 3.19 -10.94 10.66
C LEU A 54 3.16 -9.46 11.02
N PHE A 55 3.72 -8.59 10.16
CA PHE A 55 3.76 -7.15 10.41
C PHE A 55 2.36 -6.53 10.41
N SER A 56 1.51 -6.94 9.46
CA SER A 56 0.09 -6.52 9.42
C SER A 56 -0.66 -7.01 10.67
N LEU A 57 -0.44 -8.25 11.11
CA LEU A 57 -1.05 -8.80 12.32
C LEU A 57 -0.63 -8.03 13.58
N ILE A 58 0.67 -7.77 13.76
CA ILE A 58 1.19 -7.01 14.90
C ILE A 58 0.59 -5.61 14.91
N THR A 59 0.61 -4.94 13.77
CA THR A 59 0.07 -3.59 13.59
C THR A 59 -1.43 -3.57 13.92
N PHE A 60 -2.18 -4.55 13.42
CA PHE A 60 -3.58 -4.74 13.74
C PHE A 60 -3.83 -4.97 15.23
N MET A 61 -3.03 -5.79 15.92
CA MET A 61 -3.19 -6.04 17.36
C MET A 61 -2.91 -4.80 18.20
N ILE A 62 -1.89 -4.02 17.85
CA ILE A 62 -1.56 -2.74 18.52
C ILE A 62 -2.72 -1.76 18.40
N TYR A 63 -3.34 -1.67 17.22
CA TYR A 63 -4.41 -0.73 16.94
C TYR A 63 -5.80 -1.20 17.40
N LYS A 64 -6.08 -2.50 17.40
CA LYS A 64 -7.30 -3.07 17.98
C LYS A 64 -7.45 -2.74 19.46
N LYS A 65 -6.34 -2.64 20.20
CA LYS A 65 -6.35 -2.23 21.61
C LYS A 65 -6.77 -0.76 21.82
N LYS A 66 -6.73 0.04 20.76
CA LYS A 66 -7.00 1.49 20.78
C LYS A 66 -8.36 1.86 20.18
N ASN A 67 -8.85 1.13 19.18
CA ASN A 67 -10.07 1.48 18.45
C ASN A 67 -11.34 0.72 18.90
N LYS A 68 -12.48 1.43 18.93
CA LYS A 68 -13.83 0.84 19.08
C LYS A 68 -14.40 0.26 17.78
N SER A 69 -13.81 0.59 16.62
CA SER A 69 -14.23 0.11 15.30
C SER A 69 -13.05 -0.55 14.58
N LEU A 70 -13.28 -1.77 14.07
CA LEU A 70 -12.29 -2.65 13.46
C LEU A 70 -11.77 -2.18 12.09
N LEU A 71 -12.46 -1.23 11.44
CA LEU A 71 -12.21 -0.87 10.04
C LEU A 71 -11.44 0.45 9.88
N PHE A 72 -11.24 1.22 10.95
CA PHE A 72 -10.54 2.49 10.84
C PHE A 72 -9.03 2.32 10.97
N PRO A 73 -8.24 2.89 10.03
CA PRO A 73 -6.80 3.04 10.19
C PRO A 73 -6.51 3.80 11.47
N ALA A 74 -5.41 3.46 12.14
CA ALA A 74 -5.02 4.11 13.39
C ALA A 74 -4.68 5.60 13.26
N GLU A 75 -4.41 6.05 12.04
CA GLU A 75 -4.17 7.46 11.72
C GLU A 75 -5.46 8.31 11.82
N ILE A 76 -6.63 7.66 11.88
CA ILE A 76 -7.97 8.26 11.96
C ILE A 76 -8.51 8.15 13.41
N GLU A 77 -7.68 7.77 14.39
CA GLU A 77 -8.08 7.74 15.79
C GLU A 77 -8.15 9.16 16.36
N GLU A 78 -9.37 9.66 16.54
CA GLU A 78 -9.65 11.02 16.99
C GLU A 78 -9.94 11.05 18.50
N ASN A 79 -9.17 11.83 19.25
CA ASN A 79 -9.33 11.96 20.71
C ASN A 79 -10.06 13.24 21.11
N ASP A 80 -10.13 14.23 20.22
CA ASP A 80 -10.62 15.58 20.45
C ASP A 80 -11.38 16.10 19.22
N GLU A 81 -12.37 16.98 19.41
CA GLU A 81 -13.18 17.58 18.34
C GLU A 81 -12.30 18.27 17.28
N ARG A 82 -11.18 18.86 17.72
CA ARG A 82 -10.18 19.43 16.81
C ARG A 82 -9.55 18.38 15.89
N GLU A 83 -9.19 17.21 16.43
CA GLU A 83 -8.63 16.11 15.63
C GLU A 83 -9.68 15.59 14.64
N GLN A 84 -10.95 15.51 15.03
CA GLN A 84 -12.05 15.13 14.12
C GLN A 84 -12.18 16.07 12.93
N PHE A 85 -12.13 17.37 13.19
CA PHE A 85 -12.21 18.38 12.12
C PHE A 85 -11.03 18.28 11.15
N ILE A 86 -9.80 18.13 11.69
CA ILE A 86 -8.58 17.99 10.88
C ILE A 86 -8.63 16.72 10.03
N THR A 87 -8.98 15.58 10.63
CA THR A 87 -9.07 14.28 9.96
C THR A 87 -10.14 14.27 8.88
N SER A 88 -11.31 14.86 9.12
CA SER A 88 -12.37 15.04 8.11
C SER A 88 -11.87 15.84 6.91
N LYS A 89 -11.18 16.96 7.16
CA LYS A 89 -10.59 17.80 6.11
C LYS A 89 -9.51 17.05 5.33
N ALA A 90 -8.59 16.36 6.01
CA ALA A 90 -7.50 15.59 5.39
C ALA A 90 -8.03 14.42 4.55
N THR A 91 -9.03 13.69 5.06
CA THR A 91 -9.69 12.58 4.34
C THR A 91 -10.37 13.07 3.06
N ARG A 92 -11.01 14.25 3.10
CA ARG A 92 -11.59 14.87 1.90
C ARG A 92 -10.53 15.17 0.85
N PHE A 93 -9.37 15.70 1.25
CA PHE A 93 -8.27 15.96 0.31
C PHE A 93 -7.69 14.67 -0.27
N ALA A 94 -7.51 13.63 0.55
CA ALA A 94 -7.10 12.32 0.07
C ALA A 94 -8.09 11.79 -0.98
N TYR A 95 -9.39 11.76 -0.66
CA TYR A 95 -10.42 11.34 -1.62
C TYR A 95 -10.37 12.11 -2.95
N ILE A 96 -10.25 13.44 -2.90
CA ILE A 96 -10.14 14.27 -4.10
C ILE A 96 -8.89 13.89 -4.91
N SER A 97 -7.79 13.53 -4.25
CA SER A 97 -6.55 13.16 -4.93
C SER A 97 -6.66 11.92 -5.80
N ILE A 98 -7.63 11.03 -5.55
CA ILE A 98 -7.90 9.86 -6.40
C ILE A 98 -8.13 10.27 -7.86
N PHE A 99 -8.87 11.34 -8.08
CA PHE A 99 -9.20 11.83 -9.42
C PHE A 99 -7.99 12.38 -10.18
N TYR A 100 -6.89 12.68 -9.48
CA TYR A 100 -5.63 13.10 -10.08
C TYR A 100 -4.61 11.97 -10.17
N SER A 101 -4.52 11.14 -9.12
CA SER A 101 -3.57 10.02 -9.07
C SER A 101 -3.96 8.92 -10.07
N PHE A 102 -5.25 8.61 -10.22
CA PHE A 102 -5.69 7.52 -11.09
C PHE A 102 -5.40 7.79 -12.59
N PRO A 103 -5.73 8.95 -13.18
CA PRO A 103 -5.31 9.27 -14.55
C PRO A 103 -3.79 9.25 -14.72
N PHE A 104 -3.04 9.77 -13.75
CA PHE A 104 -1.58 9.78 -13.83
C PHE A 104 -0.99 8.37 -13.84
N ILE A 105 -1.47 7.49 -12.98
CA ILE A 105 -1.05 6.08 -12.87
C ILE A 105 -1.42 5.30 -14.12
N THR A 106 -2.61 5.53 -14.68
CA THR A 106 -3.04 4.86 -15.93
C THR A 106 -2.24 5.34 -17.14
N ILE A 107 -1.83 6.61 -17.19
CA ILE A 107 -0.89 7.11 -18.21
C ILE A 107 0.48 6.42 -18.07
N LEU A 108 0.99 6.27 -16.84
CA LEU A 108 2.26 5.58 -16.60
C LEU A 108 2.23 4.10 -17.02
N MET A 109 1.05 3.44 -16.98
CA MET A 109 0.89 2.07 -17.46
C MET A 109 1.12 1.94 -18.98
N LEU A 110 0.93 3.00 -19.77
CA LEU A 110 1.21 3.00 -21.21
C LEU A 110 2.69 2.75 -21.51
N LEU A 111 3.59 2.96 -20.54
CA LEU A 111 5.01 2.67 -20.68
C LEU A 111 5.35 1.18 -20.56
N TYR A 112 4.42 0.35 -20.06
CA TYR A 112 4.69 -1.06 -19.77
C TYR A 112 5.25 -1.85 -20.97
N PRO A 113 4.72 -1.72 -22.21
CA PRO A 113 5.26 -2.44 -23.37
C PRO A 113 6.74 -2.14 -23.67
N PHE A 114 7.25 -0.98 -23.26
CA PHE A 114 8.64 -0.59 -23.51
C PHE A 114 9.62 -1.15 -22.48
N ILE A 115 9.14 -1.56 -21.31
CA ILE A 115 9.98 -1.97 -20.17
C ILE A 115 9.66 -3.37 -19.67
N SER A 116 8.66 -4.05 -20.24
CA SER A 116 8.19 -5.36 -19.79
C SER A 116 9.27 -6.44 -19.79
N GLU A 117 10.27 -6.34 -20.68
CA GLU A 117 11.38 -7.30 -20.73
C GLU A 117 12.34 -7.15 -19.55
N SER A 118 12.68 -5.92 -19.17
CA SER A 118 13.61 -5.64 -18.06
C SER A 118 12.93 -5.58 -16.70
N PHE A 119 11.65 -5.18 -16.67
CA PHE A 119 10.88 -4.98 -15.45
C PHE A 119 9.45 -5.55 -15.56
N PRO A 120 9.30 -6.89 -15.60
CA PRO A 120 8.01 -7.55 -15.85
C PRO A 120 6.93 -7.25 -14.80
N TYR A 121 7.33 -6.98 -13.55
CA TYR A 121 6.43 -6.67 -12.43
C TYR A 121 6.14 -5.16 -12.28
N TYR A 122 6.49 -4.35 -13.27
CA TYR A 122 6.17 -2.91 -13.32
C TYR A 122 4.70 -2.57 -12.99
N PRO A 123 3.69 -3.30 -13.52
CA PRO A 123 2.30 -2.97 -13.23
C PRO A 123 1.97 -3.07 -11.74
N ILE A 124 2.58 -4.03 -11.04
CA ILE A 124 2.41 -4.18 -9.58
C ILE A 124 2.95 -2.94 -8.87
N VAL A 125 4.17 -2.51 -9.22
CA VAL A 125 4.81 -1.34 -8.59
C VAL A 125 4.01 -0.07 -8.82
N ILE A 126 3.53 0.17 -10.04
CA ILE A 126 2.67 1.31 -10.33
C ILE A 126 1.40 1.30 -9.50
N MET A 127 0.73 0.15 -9.40
CA MET A 127 -0.52 0.05 -8.64
C MET A 127 -0.32 0.35 -7.16
N LEU A 128 0.85 0.08 -6.60
CA LEU A 128 1.19 0.42 -5.21
C LEU A 128 1.43 1.92 -5.00
N ILE A 129 1.79 2.67 -6.04
CA ILE A 129 1.88 4.14 -5.98
C ILE A 129 0.50 4.74 -5.67
N PHE A 130 -0.59 4.09 -6.11
CA PHE A 130 -1.94 4.58 -5.86
C PHE A 130 -2.23 4.76 -4.37
N PRO A 131 -2.25 3.72 -3.51
CA PRO A 131 -2.51 3.90 -2.09
C PRO A 131 -1.44 4.75 -1.38
N ILE A 132 -0.17 4.69 -1.80
CA ILE A 132 0.90 5.54 -1.23
C ILE A 132 0.60 7.02 -1.47
N SER A 133 0.15 7.39 -2.67
CA SER A 133 -0.23 8.77 -2.97
C SER A 133 -1.35 9.28 -2.06
N GLN A 134 -2.31 8.42 -1.73
CA GLN A 134 -3.43 8.75 -0.84
C GLN A 134 -2.94 9.02 0.59
N ILE A 135 -2.07 8.14 1.11
CA ILE A 135 -1.48 8.29 2.44
C ILE A 135 -0.65 9.58 2.53
N LEU A 136 0.14 9.88 1.49
CA LEU A 136 0.96 11.09 1.47
C LEU A 136 0.10 12.36 1.43
N VAL A 137 -0.93 12.40 0.59
CA VAL A 137 -1.86 13.55 0.55
C VAL A 137 -2.56 13.71 1.90
N TYR A 138 -3.03 12.62 2.50
CA TYR A 138 -3.61 12.64 3.84
C TYR A 138 -2.64 13.24 4.87
N ALA A 139 -1.40 12.72 4.93
CA ALA A 139 -0.39 13.16 5.89
C ALA A 139 -0.06 14.66 5.73
N VAL A 140 0.13 15.12 4.50
CA VAL A 140 0.42 16.53 4.20
C VAL A 140 -0.77 17.43 4.55
N ALA A 141 -1.99 17.03 4.19
CA ALA A 141 -3.19 17.79 4.49
C ALA A 141 -3.45 17.88 6.01
N TRP A 142 -3.25 16.78 6.73
CA TRP A 142 -3.36 16.72 8.18
C TRP A 142 -2.34 17.63 8.84
N GLN A 143 -1.06 17.57 8.44
CA GLN A 143 -0.01 18.41 9.00
C GLN A 143 -0.28 19.90 8.76
N ARG A 144 -0.71 20.29 7.55
CA ARG A 144 -1.07 21.68 7.23
C ARG A 144 -2.20 22.20 8.09
N ALA A 145 -3.25 21.39 8.29
CA ALA A 145 -4.41 21.76 9.10
C ALA A 145 -4.13 21.74 10.61
N TYR A 146 -3.11 21.00 11.06
CA TYR A 146 -2.66 21.02 12.46
C TYR A 146 -1.86 22.29 12.79
N THR A 147 -1.07 22.79 11.84
CA THR A 147 -0.23 24.00 12.02
C THR A 147 -0.96 25.32 11.77
N SER A 148 -2.12 25.30 11.10
CA SER A 148 -3.00 26.46 10.92
C SER A 148 -3.88 26.71 12.13
#